data_AF-A0A952VB65-F1
#
_entry.id   AF-A0A952VB65-F1
#
_cell.length_a   1.000
_cell.length_b   1.000
_cell.length_c   1.000
_cell.angle_alpha   90.00
_cell.angle_beta   90.00
_cell.angle_gamma   90.00
#
_symmetry.space_group_name_H-M   'P 1'
#
loop_
_entity.id
_entity.type
_entity.pdbx_description
1 polymer ?
#
loop_
_entity_poly.entity_id
_entity_poly.type
_entity_poly.pdbx_seq_one_letter_code
_entity_poly.pdbx_strand_id
1 'polypeptide(L)'
;MARKSGATDEKAIDLTRRKLKAVEMRENGFSLQEIADTLGWNSEQATHKAIKSVLDKAQIEAAAHYKVLQVRRLEKTLTIVKEKAEKGNLRAAQILVRISKRLSEIVGSDAPMKVAQTDAKGNDKPQVVIYLPDNQRDET
;
A
#
# COMPACT_ATOMS: atom_id res chain seq x y z
N MET A 1 -16.43 16.29 -29.01
CA MET A 1 -15.83 15.28 -28.11
C MET A 1 -15.66 15.92 -26.74
N ALA A 2 -16.34 15.40 -25.70
CA ALA A 2 -16.30 15.99 -24.35
C ALA A 2 -14.95 15.67 -23.67
N ARG A 3 -14.27 16.69 -23.12
CA ARG A 3 -13.03 16.51 -22.34
C ARG A 3 -13.36 15.75 -21.06
N LYS A 4 -12.65 14.64 -20.82
CA LYS A 4 -12.73 13.83 -19.60
C LYS A 4 -12.46 14.74 -18.38
N SER A 5 -13.37 14.77 -17.41
CA SER A 5 -13.28 15.66 -16.23
C SER A 5 -11.96 15.44 -15.48
N GLY A 6 -11.19 16.51 -15.28
CA GLY A 6 -9.91 16.48 -14.57
C GLY A 6 -10.07 16.41 -13.05
N ALA A 7 -8.99 16.04 -12.34
CA ALA A 7 -8.99 15.92 -10.87
C ALA A 7 -9.30 17.24 -10.12
N THR A 8 -9.23 18.37 -10.82
CA THR A 8 -9.49 19.72 -10.32
C THR A 8 -10.81 20.31 -10.82
N ASP A 9 -11.69 19.48 -11.39
CA ASP A 9 -13.04 19.93 -11.77
C ASP A 9 -13.87 20.32 -10.54
N GLU A 10 -14.78 21.28 -10.68
CA GLU A 10 -15.55 21.86 -9.58
C GLU A 10 -16.30 20.78 -8.78
N LYS A 11 -16.90 19.81 -9.49
CA LYS A 11 -17.60 18.67 -8.90
C LYS A 11 -16.68 17.75 -8.09
N ALA A 12 -15.44 17.58 -8.53
CA ALA A 12 -14.45 16.74 -7.85
C ALA A 12 -13.95 17.42 -6.57
N ILE A 13 -13.76 18.74 -6.61
CA ILE A 13 -13.40 19.55 -5.44
C ILE A 13 -14.51 19.51 -4.40
N ASP A 14 -15.76 19.73 -4.82
CA ASP A 14 -16.92 19.72 -3.92
C ASP A 14 -17.13 18.34 -3.27
N LEU A 15 -17.03 17.27 -4.05
CA LEU A 15 -17.08 15.91 -3.52
C LEU A 15 -15.99 15.67 -2.47
N THR A 16 -14.77 16.13 -2.73
CA THR A 16 -13.65 15.98 -1.79
C THR A 16 -13.90 16.77 -0.50
N ARG A 17 -14.43 17.99 -0.61
CA ARG A 17 -14.80 18.83 0.53
C ARG A 17 -15.87 18.16 1.40
N ARG A 18 -16.92 17.60 0.79
CA ARG A 18 -17.96 16.85 1.51
C ARG A 18 -17.41 15.63 2.25
N LYS A 19 -16.47 14.90 1.64
CA LYS A 19 -15.80 13.77 2.30
C LYS A 19 -14.95 14.20 3.51
N LEU A 20 -14.19 15.29 3.38
CA LEU A 20 -13.42 15.84 4.50
C LEU A 20 -14.34 16.30 5.65
N LYS A 21 -15.47 16.95 5.33
CA LYS A 21 -16.45 17.34 6.34
C LYS A 21 -17.07 16.14 7.06
N ALA A 22 -17.32 15.05 6.35
CA ALA A 22 -17.79 13.80 6.95
C ALA A 22 -16.79 13.21 7.96
N VAL A 23 -15.49 13.31 7.69
CA VAL A 23 -14.43 12.91 8.64
C VAL A 23 -14.47 13.78 9.90
N GLU A 24 -14.52 15.11 9.73
CA GLU A 24 -14.58 16.07 10.86
C GLU A 24 -15.82 15.84 11.73
N MET A 25 -17.00 15.61 11.12
CA MET A 25 -18.20 15.27 11.89
C MET A 25 -18.05 13.94 12.63
N ARG A 26 -17.38 12.95 12.02
CA ARG A 26 -17.15 11.66 12.68
C ARG A 26 -16.19 11.78 13.87
N GLU A 27 -15.17 12.62 13.78
CA GLU A 27 -14.26 12.94 14.89
C GLU A 27 -14.98 13.63 16.06
N ASN A 28 -15.96 14.47 15.75
CA ASN A 28 -16.81 15.13 16.74
C ASN A 28 -17.94 14.24 17.31
N GLY A 29 -17.94 12.94 16.99
CA GLY A 29 -18.83 11.95 17.60
C GLY A 29 -20.18 11.73 16.92
N PHE A 30 -20.44 12.37 15.76
CA PHE A 30 -21.69 12.15 15.02
C PHE A 30 -21.80 10.71 14.47
N SER A 31 -23.01 10.17 14.47
CA SER A 31 -23.32 8.88 13.85
C SER A 31 -23.26 8.96 12.32
N LEU A 32 -23.04 7.83 11.64
CA LEU A 32 -22.93 7.81 10.18
C LEU A 32 -24.25 8.17 9.49
N GLN A 33 -25.38 7.87 10.13
CA GLN A 33 -26.71 8.24 9.64
C GLN A 33 -26.93 9.74 9.75
N GLU A 34 -26.63 10.37 10.90
CA GLU A 34 -26.71 11.83 11.05
C GLU A 34 -25.83 12.58 10.04
N ILE A 35 -24.63 12.05 9.77
CA ILE A 35 -23.72 12.61 8.76
C ILE A 35 -24.30 12.43 7.36
N ALA A 36 -24.94 11.30 7.06
CA ALA A 36 -25.58 11.05 5.77
C ALA A 36 -26.70 12.08 5.52
N ASP A 37 -27.56 12.27 6.52
CA ASP A 37 -28.68 13.18 6.46
C ASP A 37 -28.22 14.64 6.33
N THR A 38 -27.15 15.02 7.04
CA THR A 38 -26.60 16.39 7.02
C THR A 38 -25.89 16.73 5.70
N LEU A 39 -25.17 15.79 5.10
CA LEU A 39 -24.34 16.02 3.91
C LEU A 39 -25.00 15.52 2.61
N GLY A 40 -26.24 15.00 2.69
CA GLY A 40 -27.02 14.52 1.56
C GLY A 40 -26.47 13.25 0.93
N TRP A 41 -25.94 12.32 1.74
CA TRP A 41 -25.55 10.99 1.25
C TRP A 41 -26.74 10.04 1.29
N ASN A 42 -26.80 9.14 0.32
CA ASN A 42 -27.94 8.23 0.14
C ASN A 42 -28.13 7.22 1.28
N SER A 43 -27.07 6.91 2.04
CA SER A 43 -27.15 5.97 3.16
C SER A 43 -25.95 6.06 4.10
N GLU A 44 -26.09 5.53 5.31
CA GLU A 44 -24.99 5.31 6.26
C GLU A 44 -23.80 4.55 5.62
N GLN A 45 -24.08 3.53 4.79
CA GLN A 45 -23.00 2.77 4.12
C GLN A 45 -22.25 3.62 3.09
N ALA A 46 -22.92 4.56 2.42
CA ALA A 46 -22.29 5.50 1.50
C ALA A 46 -21.37 6.47 2.27
N THR A 47 -21.82 6.97 3.43
CA THR A 47 -21.04 7.81 4.34
C THR A 47 -19.80 7.07 4.87
N HIS A 48 -19.96 5.83 5.33
CA HIS A 48 -18.83 5.00 5.77
C HIS A 48 -17.79 4.82 4.66
N LYS A 49 -18.21 4.49 3.43
CA LYS A 49 -17.31 4.36 2.28
C LYS A 49 -16.61 5.67 1.95
N ALA A 50 -17.31 6.79 2.06
CA ALA A 50 -16.76 8.12 1.83
C ALA A 50 -15.64 8.45 2.81
N ILE A 51 -15.89 8.29 4.11
CA ILE A 51 -14.93 8.49 5.20
C ILE A 51 -13.73 7.54 5.03
N LYS A 52 -13.99 6.24 4.84
CA LYS A 52 -12.94 5.24 4.63
C LYS A 52 -12.04 5.60 3.46
N SER A 53 -12.60 6.08 2.34
CA SER A 53 -11.81 6.48 1.16
C SER A 53 -10.85 7.64 1.42
N VAL A 54 -11.15 8.53 2.37
CA VAL A 54 -10.25 9.62 2.79
C VAL A 54 -9.16 9.08 3.69
N LEU A 55 -9.52 8.25 4.67
CA LEU A 55 -8.57 7.64 5.60
C LEU A 55 -7.57 6.73 4.87
N ASP A 56 -8.03 5.89 3.95
CA ASP A 56 -7.18 5.02 3.14
C ASP A 56 -6.18 5.85 2.31
N LYS A 57 -6.63 6.96 1.70
CA LYS A 57 -5.76 7.87 0.96
C LYS A 57 -4.74 8.56 1.86
N ALA A 58 -5.15 9.07 3.00
CA ALA A 58 -4.26 9.69 3.98
C ALA A 58 -3.21 8.70 4.51
N GLN A 59 -3.61 7.44 4.73
CA GLN A 59 -2.70 6.36 5.14
C GLN A 59 -1.69 6.01 4.03
N ILE A 60 -2.14 5.93 2.77
CA ILE A 60 -1.26 5.70 1.62
C ILE A 60 -0.24 6.84 1.48
N GLU A 61 -0.69 8.09 1.60
CA GLU A 61 0.16 9.27 1.52
C GLU A 61 1.18 9.28 2.67
N ALA A 62 0.74 9.09 3.91
CA ALA A 62 1.64 8.99 5.07
C ALA A 62 2.67 7.87 4.92
N ALA A 63 2.28 6.69 4.43
CA ALA A 63 3.18 5.58 4.17
C ALA A 63 4.17 5.89 3.04
N ALA A 64 3.75 6.56 1.97
CA ALA A 64 4.62 7.00 0.88
C ALA A 64 5.64 8.04 1.36
N HIS A 65 5.20 9.04 2.13
CA HIS A 65 6.09 10.04 2.76
C HIS A 65 7.09 9.38 3.71
N TYR A 66 6.66 8.40 4.49
CA TYR A 66 7.54 7.63 5.37
C TYR A 66 8.60 6.85 4.59
N LYS A 67 8.22 6.18 3.48
CA LYS A 67 9.17 5.49 2.59
C LYS A 67 10.23 6.45 2.05
N VAL A 68 9.82 7.61 1.54
CA VAL A 68 10.74 8.64 1.01
C VAL A 68 11.71 9.14 2.10
N LEU A 69 11.20 9.44 3.30
CA LEU A 69 12.04 9.87 4.42
C LEU A 69 13.03 8.79 4.83
N GLN A 70 12.58 7.53 4.88
CA GLN A 70 13.40 6.40 5.27
C GLN A 70 14.52 6.13 4.25
N VAL A 71 14.23 6.22 2.94
CA VAL A 71 15.25 6.12 1.88
C VAL A 71 16.32 7.18 2.07
N ARG A 72 15.95 8.46 2.23
CA ARG A 72 16.92 9.55 2.45
C ARG A 72 17.80 9.33 3.68
N ARG A 73 17.22 8.86 4.80
CA ARG A 73 17.96 8.56 6.03
C ARG A 73 18.97 7.43 5.81
N LEU A 74 18.56 6.37 5.11
CA LEU A 74 19.40 5.22 4.81
C LEU A 74 20.51 5.57 3.83
N GLU A 75 20.24 6.34 2.77
CA GLU A 75 21.25 6.85 1.83
C GLU A 75 22.29 7.71 2.53
N LYS A 76 21.87 8.64 3.39
CA LYS A 76 22.79 9.46 4.19
C LYS A 76 23.69 8.59 5.09
N THR A 77 23.13 7.55 5.69
CA THR A 77 23.87 6.61 6.53
C THR A 77 24.84 5.77 5.70
N LEU A 78 24.42 5.35 4.50
CA LEU A 78 25.23 4.60 3.55
C LEU A 78 26.50 5.36 3.21
N THR A 79 26.42 6.67 2.89
CA THR A 79 27.60 7.50 2.59
C THR A 79 28.61 7.52 3.73
N ILE A 80 28.15 7.72 4.97
CA ILE A 80 29.02 7.75 6.16
C ILE A 80 29.71 6.39 6.40
N VAL A 81 28.96 5.30 6.23
CA VAL A 81 29.48 3.93 6.44
C VAL A 81 30.43 3.54 5.31
N LYS A 82 30.15 3.97 4.08
CA LYS A 82 30.96 3.70 2.89
C LYS A 82 32.38 4.22 3.07
N GLU A 83 32.55 5.46 3.52
CA GLU A 83 33.88 6.05 3.80
C GLU A 83 34.71 5.20 4.79
N LYS A 84 34.05 4.61 5.80
CA LYS A 84 34.73 3.74 6.78
C LYS A 84 35.05 2.37 6.19
N ALA A 85 34.17 1.84 5.35
CA ALA A 85 34.39 0.55 4.68
C ALA A 85 35.56 0.62 3.69
N GLU A 86 35.66 1.71 2.92
CA GLU A 86 36.76 1.95 1.96
C GLU A 86 38.13 2.05 2.66
N LYS A 87 38.16 2.50 3.92
CA LYS A 87 39.35 2.53 4.78
C LYS A 87 39.70 1.16 5.41
N GLY A 88 39.06 0.09 4.97
CA GLY A 88 39.36 -1.28 5.42
C GLY A 88 38.61 -1.74 6.68
N ASN A 89 37.62 -0.98 7.17
CA ASN A 89 36.82 -1.42 8.32
C ASN A 89 35.81 -2.49 7.88
N LEU A 90 36.14 -3.76 8.13
CA LEU A 90 35.31 -4.92 7.78
C LEU A 90 33.92 -4.88 8.42
N ARG A 91 33.79 -4.32 9.63
CA ARG A 91 32.49 -4.17 10.31
C ARG A 91 31.63 -3.12 9.61
N ALA A 92 32.24 -2.04 9.11
CA ALA A 92 31.54 -1.06 8.28
C ALA A 92 31.08 -1.66 6.95
N ALA A 93 31.89 -2.50 6.30
CA ALA A 93 31.48 -3.21 5.09
C ALA A 93 30.25 -4.12 5.32
N GLN A 94 30.20 -4.85 6.44
CA GLN A 94 29.01 -5.64 6.81
C GLN A 94 27.77 -4.78 7.09
N ILE A 95 27.93 -3.60 7.70
CA ILE A 95 26.83 -2.66 7.92
C ILE A 95 26.34 -2.10 6.57
N LEU A 96 27.27 -1.78 5.67
CA LEU A 96 26.98 -1.27 4.33
C LEU A 96 26.06 -2.24 3.56
N VAL A 97 26.40 -3.53 3.52
CA VAL A 97 25.59 -4.57 2.85
C VAL A 97 24.18 -4.65 3.45
N ARG A 98 24.04 -4.55 4.78
CA ARG A 98 22.73 -4.58 5.44
C ARG A 98 21.87 -3.35 5.10
N ILE A 99 22.48 -2.17 5.04
CA ILE A 99 21.79 -0.94 4.63
C ILE A 99 21.36 -1.03 3.16
N SER A 100 22.24 -1.48 2.26
CA SER A 100 21.92 -1.68 0.85
C SER A 100 20.77 -2.67 0.65
N LYS A 101 20.78 -3.80 1.36
CA LYS A 101 19.66 -4.75 1.34
C LYS A 101 18.35 -4.11 1.78
N ARG A 102 18.37 -3.34 2.87
CA ARG A 102 17.17 -2.66 3.36
C ARG A 102 16.65 -1.60 2.37
N LEU A 103 17.54 -0.92 1.66
CA LEU A 103 17.17 -0.01 0.57
C LEU A 103 16.53 -0.77 -0.60
N SER A 104 17.11 -1.88 -1.04
CA SER A 104 16.53 -2.73 -2.09
C SER A 104 15.13 -3.25 -1.73
N GLU A 105 14.89 -3.63 -0.47
CA GLU A 105 13.57 -4.04 0.03
C GLU A 105 12.54 -2.90 -0.01
N ILE A 106 12.95 -1.67 0.30
CA ILE A 106 12.04 -0.50 0.32
C ILE A 106 11.71 -0.03 -1.11
N VAL A 107 12.70 -0.04 -2.00
CA VAL A 107 12.55 0.39 -3.41
C VAL A 107 11.97 -0.72 -4.28
N GLY A 108 12.10 -1.98 -3.87
CA GLY A 108 11.63 -3.14 -4.63
C GLY A 108 12.58 -3.55 -5.76
N SER A 109 13.86 -3.21 -5.67
CA SER A 109 14.87 -3.55 -6.69
C SER A 109 15.31 -5.01 -6.65
N ASP A 110 15.07 -5.71 -5.54
CA ASP A 110 15.34 -7.15 -5.44
C ASP A 110 14.20 -7.94 -6.06
N ALA A 111 14.52 -8.75 -7.07
CA ALA A 111 13.55 -9.65 -7.69
C ALA A 111 13.11 -10.74 -6.68
N PRO A 112 11.82 -11.08 -6.62
CA PRO A 112 11.34 -12.15 -5.74
C PRO A 112 11.97 -13.48 -6.16
N MET A 113 12.68 -14.13 -5.23
CA MET A 113 13.16 -15.49 -5.45
C MET A 113 12.01 -16.48 -5.34
N LYS A 114 11.69 -17.17 -6.43
CA LYS A 114 10.76 -18.32 -6.39
C LYS A 114 11.47 -19.49 -5.71
N VAL A 115 10.94 -19.95 -4.58
CA VAL A 115 11.41 -21.16 -3.89
C VAL A 115 10.51 -22.30 -4.32
N ALA A 116 11.05 -23.27 -5.06
CA ALA A 116 10.35 -24.50 -5.39
C ALA A 116 10.33 -25.42 -4.16
N GLN A 117 9.20 -26.11 -3.93
CA GLN A 117 9.10 -27.06 -2.84
C GLN A 117 9.78 -28.37 -3.24
N THR A 118 10.88 -28.71 -2.58
CA THR A 118 11.58 -29.98 -2.79
C THR A 118 11.11 -31.05 -1.81
N ASP A 119 11.27 -32.32 -2.17
CA ASP A 119 11.14 -33.46 -1.26
C ASP A 119 12.38 -33.61 -0.36
N ALA A 120 12.35 -34.59 0.58
CA ALA A 120 13.46 -34.85 1.50
C ALA A 120 14.73 -35.37 0.80
N LYS A 121 14.66 -35.72 -0.49
CA LYS A 121 15.78 -36.18 -1.32
C LYS A 121 16.27 -35.10 -2.29
N GLY A 122 15.68 -33.90 -2.25
CA GLY A 122 16.06 -32.77 -3.10
C GLY A 122 15.44 -32.77 -4.50
N ASN A 123 14.47 -33.65 -4.78
CA ASN A 123 13.76 -33.65 -6.06
C ASN A 123 12.56 -32.69 -6.02
N ASP A 124 12.21 -32.16 -7.18
CA ASP A 124 11.02 -31.32 -7.35
C ASP A 124 9.75 -32.12 -7.04
N LYS A 125 8.87 -31.57 -6.18
CA LYS A 125 7.56 -32.17 -5.95
C LYS A 125 6.66 -31.93 -7.16
N PRO A 126 6.04 -32.96 -7.75
CA PRO A 126 5.05 -32.75 -8.80
C PRO A 126 3.87 -31.94 -8.25
N GLN A 127 3.49 -30.88 -8.96
CA GLN A 127 2.33 -30.08 -8.60
C GLN A 127 1.06 -30.91 -8.82
N VAL A 128 0.31 -31.18 -7.76
CA VAL A 128 -0.99 -31.87 -7.86
C VAL A 128 -2.00 -30.88 -8.42
N VAL A 129 -2.36 -31.05 -9.70
CA VAL A 129 -3.45 -30.29 -10.34
C VAL A 129 -4.75 -30.98 -9.96
N ILE A 130 -5.55 -30.35 -9.10
CA ILE A 130 -6.89 -30.84 -8.76
C ILE A 130 -7.85 -30.36 -9.85
N TYR A 131 -8.37 -31.29 -10.65
CA TYR A 131 -9.46 -31.01 -11.59
C TYR A 131 -10.78 -31.03 -10.83
N LEU A 132 -11.46 -29.89 -10.72
CA LEU A 132 -12.87 -29.85 -10.32
C LEU A 132 -13.73 -29.97 -11.59
N PRO A 133 -14.44 -31.09 -11.81
CA PRO A 133 -15.37 -31.18 -12.92
C PRO A 133 -16.54 -30.22 -12.73
N ASP A 134 -17.00 -29.62 -13.83
CA ASP A 134 -18.25 -28.85 -13.85
C ASP A 134 -19.42 -29.75 -13.47
N ASN A 135 -19.99 -29.52 -12.28
CA ASN A 135 -21.21 -30.19 -11.84
C ASN A 135 -22.38 -29.67 -12.68
N GLN A 136 -22.79 -30.45 -13.68
CA GLN A 136 -24.03 -30.25 -14.45
C GLN A 136 -25.26 -30.46 -13.55
N ARG A 137 -25.54 -29.50 -12.67
CA ARG A 137 -26.79 -29.40 -11.91
C ARG A 137 -27.60 -28.22 -12.39
N ASP A 138 -27.99 -28.21 -13.66
CA ASP A 138 -28.97 -27.24 -14.19
C ASP A 138 -29.72 -27.83 -15.41
N GLU A 139 -30.13 -29.10 -15.37
CA GLU A 139 -31.13 -29.61 -16.34
C GLU A 139 -32.05 -30.66 -15.68
N THR A 140 -33.04 -30.17 -14.93
CA THR A 140 -34.33 -30.87 -14.70
C THR A 140 -35.44 -29.86 -14.63
#